data_AF-A0A349K7A5-F1
#
_entry.id   AF-A0A349K7A5-F1
#
_cell.length_a   1.000
_cell.length_b   1.000
_cell.length_c   1.000
_cell.angle_alpha   90.00
_cell.angle_beta   90.00
_cell.angle_gamma   90.00
#
_symmetry.space_group_name_H-M   'P 1'
#
loop_
_entity.id
_entity.type
_entity.pdbx_description
1 polymer ?
#
loop_
_entity_poly.entity_id
_entity_poly.type
_entity_poly.pdbx_seq_one_letter_code
_entity_poly.pdbx_strand_id
1 'polypeptide(L)'
;MVMKSVLEAINKRGRKPFLLCDFSPPKGGNADLLLESYALNPDMFMVGYAPGKSVRLNPIFAADWIHSKTKIPSIFTVSTRDMNKSAMQSLLLGAELMGLPNVLIVKGDKFSAEDLNLQSEVYDFTPTELISDVKAMNERRDFRGNELTYPTRFCIGAALDLSRDWEKESRLTKTKITRGCNFIVSQPTFDPELPSKFLSFYEKTIGEKLKIPVMWGIQMVEKDTISFANVPKWVH
;
A
#
# COMPACT_ATOMS: atom_id res chain seq x y z
N MET A 1 2.08 -22.75 -5.39
CA MET A 1 1.67 -21.87 -6.51
C MET A 1 2.32 -20.52 -6.27
N VAL A 2 2.99 -19.96 -7.28
CA VAL A 2 3.63 -18.63 -7.15
C VAL A 2 2.55 -17.56 -6.97
N MET A 3 2.72 -16.66 -5.99
CA MET A 3 1.79 -15.55 -5.78
C MET A 3 1.82 -14.61 -7.00
N LYS A 4 0.65 -14.19 -7.48
CA LYS A 4 0.55 -13.28 -8.61
C LYS A 4 0.81 -11.83 -8.20
N SER A 5 1.40 -11.08 -9.11
CA SER A 5 1.47 -9.62 -8.97
C SER A 5 0.08 -8.97 -9.12
N VAL A 6 -0.09 -7.75 -8.63
CA VAL A 6 -1.31 -6.95 -8.83
C VAL A 6 -1.64 -6.82 -10.32
N LEU A 7 -0.64 -6.53 -11.16
CA LEU A 7 -0.86 -6.37 -12.61
C LEU A 7 -1.32 -7.67 -13.27
N GLU A 8 -0.72 -8.81 -12.93
CA GLU A 8 -1.17 -10.12 -13.43
C GLU A 8 -2.60 -10.44 -13.00
N ALA A 9 -2.95 -10.12 -11.75
CA ALA A 9 -4.28 -10.36 -11.21
C ALA A 9 -5.35 -9.50 -11.90
N ILE A 10 -5.08 -8.20 -12.08
CA ILE A 10 -5.96 -7.27 -12.79
C ILE A 10 -6.12 -7.68 -14.26
N ASN A 11 -5.01 -7.97 -14.96
CA ASN A 11 -5.05 -8.34 -16.37
C ASN A 11 -5.89 -9.61 -16.61
N LYS A 12 -5.85 -10.58 -15.68
CA LYS A 12 -6.67 -11.80 -15.77
C LYS A 12 -8.17 -11.53 -15.60
N ARG A 13 -8.57 -10.46 -14.91
CA ARG A 13 -9.99 -10.08 -14.72
C ARG A 13 -10.59 -9.40 -15.95
N GLY A 14 -9.76 -8.84 -16.83
CA GLY A 14 -10.22 -8.11 -18.02
C GLY A 14 -11.07 -6.89 -17.63
N ARG A 15 -12.35 -6.88 -18.03
CA ARG A 15 -13.28 -5.77 -17.74
C ARG A 15 -14.09 -5.93 -16.44
N LYS A 16 -13.91 -7.03 -15.70
CA LYS A 16 -14.61 -7.24 -14.43
C LYS A 16 -13.98 -6.39 -13.32
N PRO A 17 -14.75 -5.89 -12.35
CA PRO A 17 -14.20 -5.22 -11.17
C PRO A 17 -13.15 -6.10 -10.48
N PHE A 18 -12.09 -5.46 -9.96
CA PHE A 18 -11.08 -6.10 -9.12
C PHE A 18 -11.31 -5.68 -7.68
N LEU A 19 -11.52 -6.64 -6.78
CA LEU A 19 -11.82 -6.39 -5.38
C LEU A 19 -10.56 -6.53 -4.53
N LEU A 20 -10.07 -5.40 -4.01
CA LEU A 20 -9.00 -5.36 -3.01
C LEU A 20 -9.65 -5.19 -1.63
N CYS A 21 -9.39 -6.12 -0.72
CA CYS A 21 -9.86 -6.01 0.67
C CYS A 21 -8.74 -5.50 1.57
N ASP A 22 -8.91 -4.31 2.15
CA ASP A 22 -8.02 -3.78 3.17
C ASP A 22 -8.23 -4.53 4.49
N PHE A 23 -7.16 -5.13 4.99
CA PHE A 23 -7.13 -5.97 6.18
C PHE A 23 -6.21 -5.30 7.20
N SER A 24 -6.77 -4.90 8.34
CA SER A 24 -6.00 -4.33 9.43
C SER A 24 -5.28 -5.43 10.21
N PRO A 25 -3.94 -5.43 10.31
CA PRO A 25 -3.26 -6.45 11.10
C PRO A 25 -3.70 -6.41 12.57
N PRO A 26 -3.71 -7.56 13.27
CA PRO A 26 -4.15 -7.62 14.66
C PRO A 26 -3.11 -7.02 15.62
N LYS A 27 -3.57 -6.65 16.82
CA LYS A 27 -2.72 -6.30 17.97
C LYS A 27 -2.27 -7.55 18.72
N GLY A 28 -1.57 -8.45 18.03
CA GLY A 28 -1.10 -9.71 18.62
C GLY A 28 -0.49 -10.65 17.59
N GLY A 29 0.35 -11.56 18.05
CA GLY A 29 1.03 -12.57 17.24
C GLY A 29 0.39 -13.95 17.27
N ASN A 30 -0.95 -14.03 17.28
CA ASN A 30 -1.68 -15.30 17.26
C ASN A 30 -2.44 -15.46 15.92
N ALA A 31 -2.30 -16.63 15.30
CA ALA A 31 -2.96 -16.99 14.04
C ALA A 31 -4.50 -16.94 14.13
N ASP A 32 -5.07 -17.19 15.31
CA ASP A 32 -6.52 -17.13 15.54
C ASP A 32 -7.10 -15.75 15.20
N LEU A 33 -6.29 -14.70 15.34
CA LEU A 33 -6.66 -13.31 15.03
C LEU A 33 -6.71 -13.01 13.52
N LEU A 34 -6.31 -13.95 12.68
CA LEU A 34 -6.36 -13.82 11.21
C LEU A 34 -7.44 -14.71 10.60
N LEU A 35 -8.18 -15.49 11.41
CA LEU A 35 -9.17 -16.44 10.91
C LEU A 35 -10.35 -15.76 10.19
N GLU A 36 -10.64 -14.50 10.48
CA GLU A 36 -11.69 -13.74 9.78
C GLU A 36 -11.41 -13.63 8.27
N SER A 37 -10.14 -13.72 7.85
CA SER A 37 -9.76 -13.75 6.43
C SER A 37 -10.35 -14.94 5.66
N TYR A 38 -10.70 -16.05 6.33
CA TYR A 38 -11.36 -17.20 5.69
C TYR A 38 -12.80 -16.93 5.29
N ALA A 39 -13.47 -15.97 5.93
CA ALA A 39 -14.85 -15.60 5.60
C ALA A 39 -14.94 -14.66 4.39
N LEU A 40 -13.80 -14.18 3.89
CA LEU A 40 -13.71 -13.19 2.82
C LEU A 40 -13.18 -13.85 1.54
N ASN A 41 -13.66 -13.39 0.38
CA ASN A 41 -13.21 -13.88 -0.93
C ASN A 41 -12.92 -12.75 -1.92
N PRO A 42 -12.01 -11.80 -1.59
CA PRO A 42 -11.59 -10.76 -2.52
C PRO A 42 -10.68 -11.33 -3.63
N ASP A 43 -10.42 -10.53 -4.66
CA ASP A 43 -9.40 -10.89 -5.65
C ASP A 43 -7.99 -10.81 -5.05
N MET A 44 -7.79 -9.95 -4.04
CA MET A 44 -6.55 -9.81 -3.28
C MET A 44 -6.81 -9.17 -1.91
N PHE A 45 -5.99 -9.52 -0.90
CA PHE A 45 -5.92 -8.79 0.36
C PHE A 45 -4.86 -7.69 0.32
N MET A 46 -5.03 -6.62 1.07
CA MET A 46 -4.01 -5.63 1.36
C MET A 46 -3.87 -5.51 2.86
N VAL A 47 -2.68 -5.74 3.40
CA VAL A 47 -2.43 -5.65 4.84
C VAL A 47 -1.80 -4.29 5.17
N GLY A 48 -2.49 -3.48 5.96
CA GLY A 48 -2.05 -2.12 6.33
C GLY A 48 -0.90 -2.11 7.34
N TYR A 49 -0.02 -1.10 7.29
CA TYR A 49 1.11 -0.97 8.21
C TYR A 49 0.75 -0.10 9.42
N ALA A 50 0.81 -0.67 10.63
CA ALA A 50 0.60 0.01 11.91
C ALA A 50 -0.57 1.03 11.91
N PRO A 51 -1.79 0.62 11.48
CA PRO A 51 -2.92 1.55 11.37
C PRO A 51 -3.21 2.24 12.71
N GLY A 52 -3.49 3.55 12.65
CA GLY A 52 -3.71 4.37 13.83
C GLY A 52 -2.46 4.51 14.72
N LYS A 53 -1.26 4.43 14.15
CA LYS A 53 0.03 4.57 14.86
C LYS A 53 0.24 3.53 15.97
N SER A 54 -0.37 2.35 15.83
CA SER A 54 -0.39 1.34 16.89
C SER A 54 0.54 0.16 16.61
N VAL A 55 1.11 -0.43 17.68
CA VAL A 55 1.91 -1.67 17.59
C VAL A 55 1.01 -2.82 17.15
N ARG A 56 1.34 -3.42 16.02
CA ARG A 56 0.52 -4.40 15.28
C ARG A 56 1.43 -5.48 14.69
N LEU A 57 0.85 -6.63 14.34
CA LEU A 57 1.56 -7.65 13.56
C LEU A 57 2.12 -7.04 12.27
N ASN A 58 3.37 -7.37 11.92
CA ASN A 58 4.00 -6.82 10.73
C ASN A 58 3.24 -7.27 9.46
N PRO A 59 2.96 -6.36 8.50
CA PRO A 59 2.17 -6.67 7.32
C PRO A 59 2.76 -7.75 6.41
N ILE A 60 4.09 -7.88 6.35
CA ILE A 60 4.76 -8.90 5.53
C ILE A 60 4.37 -10.30 6.02
N PHE A 61 4.50 -10.54 7.33
CA PHE A 61 4.19 -11.84 7.92
C PHE A 61 2.68 -12.13 7.91
N ALA A 62 1.85 -11.11 8.12
CA ALA A 62 0.41 -11.26 8.01
C ALA A 62 -0.03 -11.57 6.57
N ALA A 63 0.53 -10.90 5.57
CA ALA A 63 0.25 -11.14 4.15
C ALA A 63 0.66 -12.56 3.71
N ASP A 64 1.84 -13.02 4.13
CA ASP A 64 2.27 -14.40 3.90
C ASP A 64 1.34 -15.41 4.55
N TRP A 65 1.00 -15.21 5.83
CA TRP A 65 0.09 -16.10 6.53
C TRP A 65 -1.26 -16.18 5.82
N ILE A 66 -1.88 -15.03 5.52
CA ILE A 66 -3.18 -14.96 4.82
C ILE A 66 -3.10 -15.69 3.48
N HIS A 67 -2.05 -15.44 2.69
CA HIS A 67 -1.85 -16.12 1.43
C HIS A 67 -1.70 -17.64 1.58
N SER A 68 -0.85 -18.08 2.52
CA SER A 68 -0.55 -19.49 2.74
C SER A 68 -1.81 -20.29 3.10
N LYS A 69 -2.76 -19.64 3.78
CA LYS A 69 -3.98 -20.24 4.31
C LYS A 69 -5.18 -20.13 3.38
N THR A 70 -5.45 -18.94 2.85
CA THR A 70 -6.61 -18.67 1.98
C THR A 70 -6.35 -18.97 0.51
N LYS A 71 -5.08 -19.05 0.10
CA LYS A 71 -4.62 -19.10 -1.31
C LYS A 71 -4.97 -17.86 -2.13
N ILE A 72 -5.48 -16.81 -1.49
CA ILE A 72 -5.72 -15.49 -2.09
C ILE A 72 -4.40 -14.71 -2.05
N PRO A 73 -3.98 -14.03 -3.13
CA PRO A 73 -2.76 -13.23 -3.10
C PRO A 73 -2.90 -12.03 -2.16
N SER A 74 -1.78 -11.42 -1.76
CA SER A 74 -1.79 -10.31 -0.82
C SER A 74 -0.79 -9.22 -1.21
N ILE A 75 -1.11 -7.99 -0.79
CA ILE A 75 -0.25 -6.81 -0.80
C ILE A 75 0.14 -6.54 0.64
N PHE A 76 1.43 -6.34 0.93
CA PHE A 76 1.87 -5.84 2.22
C PHE A 76 2.19 -4.36 2.13
N THR A 77 1.80 -3.59 3.13
CA THR A 77 2.11 -2.16 3.19
C THR A 77 3.40 -1.92 3.96
N VAL A 78 4.20 -0.96 3.52
CA VAL A 78 5.37 -0.45 4.25
C VAL A 78 5.28 1.07 4.37
N SER A 79 5.74 1.59 5.51
CA SER A 79 5.75 3.02 5.82
C SER A 79 7.17 3.56 5.86
N THR A 80 7.38 4.75 5.31
CA THR A 80 8.68 5.44 5.40
C THR A 80 8.88 6.16 6.74
N ARG A 81 7.88 6.17 7.63
CA ARG A 81 7.94 6.87 8.92
C ARG A 81 8.92 6.24 9.91
N ASP A 82 8.91 4.92 10.04
CA ASP A 82 9.44 4.25 11.23
C ASP A 82 10.79 3.52 11.01
N MET A 83 11.30 3.48 9.78
CA MET A 83 12.47 2.65 9.42
C MET A 83 13.48 3.40 8.54
N ASN A 84 14.76 3.10 8.76
CA ASN A 84 15.85 3.55 7.89
C ASN A 84 16.01 2.64 6.66
N LYS A 85 16.84 3.05 5.69
CA LYS A 85 16.99 2.33 4.42
C LYS A 85 17.45 0.88 4.59
N SER A 86 18.41 0.65 5.47
CA SER A 86 18.94 -0.69 5.75
C SER A 86 17.87 -1.63 6.32
N ALA A 87 17.12 -1.18 7.32
CA ALA A 87 16.05 -1.96 7.93
C ALA A 87 14.94 -2.26 6.92
N MET A 88 14.55 -1.26 6.12
CA MET A 88 13.53 -1.41 5.08
C MET A 88 13.96 -2.42 4.01
N GLN A 89 15.16 -2.29 3.44
CA GLN A 89 15.62 -3.22 2.40
C GLN A 89 15.84 -4.64 2.93
N SER A 90 16.28 -4.80 4.19
CA SER A 90 16.37 -6.11 4.84
C SER A 90 15.01 -6.80 4.94
N LEU A 91 13.96 -6.07 5.37
CA LEU A 91 12.60 -6.59 5.41
C LEU A 91 12.06 -6.95 4.01
N LEU A 92 12.36 -6.13 3.01
CA LEU A 92 11.98 -6.40 1.62
C LEU A 92 12.67 -7.66 1.09
N LEU A 93 13.95 -7.88 1.37
CA LEU A 93 14.61 -9.15 0.99
C LEU A 93 13.96 -10.35 1.69
N GLY A 94 13.49 -10.19 2.93
CA GLY A 94 12.67 -11.19 3.61
C GLY A 94 11.34 -11.45 2.89
N ALA A 95 10.64 -10.41 2.45
CA ALA A 95 9.40 -10.54 1.67
C ALA A 95 9.62 -11.23 0.32
N GLU A 96 10.73 -10.94 -0.39
CA GLU A 96 11.11 -11.64 -1.63
C GLU A 96 11.37 -13.13 -1.37
N LEU A 97 12.08 -13.47 -0.28
CA LEU A 97 12.31 -14.86 0.12
C LEU A 97 11.00 -15.62 0.36
N MET A 98 10.01 -14.96 0.95
CA MET A 98 8.66 -15.52 1.17
C MET A 98 7.81 -15.56 -0.11
N GLY A 99 8.32 -15.02 -1.23
CA GLY A 99 7.62 -14.99 -2.51
C GLY A 99 6.44 -14.03 -2.54
N LEU A 100 6.50 -12.93 -1.76
CA LEU A 100 5.49 -11.86 -1.75
C LEU A 100 5.87 -10.78 -2.76
N PRO A 101 5.19 -10.66 -3.91
CA PRO A 101 5.63 -9.76 -4.97
C PRO A 101 4.95 -8.39 -4.87
N ASN A 102 4.02 -8.14 -3.95
CA ASN A 102 3.21 -6.91 -3.97
C ASN A 102 3.46 -6.06 -2.73
N VAL A 103 4.01 -4.87 -2.95
CA VAL A 103 4.28 -3.90 -1.88
C VAL A 103 3.50 -2.61 -2.13
N LEU A 104 2.84 -2.08 -1.10
CA LEU A 104 2.28 -0.72 -1.11
C LEU A 104 3.14 0.19 -0.26
N ILE A 105 3.68 1.25 -0.85
CA ILE A 105 4.52 2.23 -0.15
C ILE A 105 3.69 3.43 0.28
N VAL A 106 3.74 3.76 1.57
CA VAL A 106 3.07 4.92 2.16
C VAL A 106 4.03 5.76 2.99
N LYS A 107 3.66 7.02 3.24
CA LYS A 107 4.40 7.90 4.16
C LYS A 107 4.25 7.45 5.62
N GLY A 108 3.06 6.97 5.98
CA GLY A 108 2.64 6.80 7.36
C GLY A 108 2.01 8.07 7.94
N ASP A 109 1.19 7.89 8.98
CA ASP A 109 0.54 8.98 9.70
C ASP A 109 1.53 9.75 10.54
N LYS A 110 1.43 11.09 10.54
CA LYS A 110 2.29 11.93 11.37
C LYS A 110 2.05 11.65 12.85
N PHE A 111 3.12 11.54 13.64
CA PHE A 111 3.02 11.46 15.10
C PHE A 111 2.61 12.80 15.73
N SER A 112 1.80 12.74 16.79
CA SER A 112 1.50 13.90 17.63
C SER A 112 2.68 14.21 18.57
N ALA A 113 2.60 15.32 19.31
CA ALA A 113 3.63 15.65 20.30
C ALA A 113 3.71 14.58 21.41
N GLU A 114 2.57 14.01 21.80
CA GLU A 114 2.48 12.95 22.78
C GLU A 114 3.09 11.64 22.26
N ASP A 115 2.83 11.28 21.00
CA ASP A 115 3.43 10.12 20.36
C ASP A 115 4.97 10.25 20.33
N LEU A 116 5.49 11.45 20.03
CA LEU A 116 6.93 11.72 19.93
C LEU A 116 7.67 11.60 21.28
N ASN A 117 6.96 11.68 22.40
CA ASN A 117 7.54 11.40 23.72
C ASN A 117 7.80 9.90 23.94
N LEU A 118 7.12 9.02 23.19
CA LEU A 118 7.21 7.57 23.34
C LEU A 118 8.03 6.90 22.23
N GLN A 119 8.09 7.51 21.04
CA GLN A 119 8.76 6.94 19.87
C GLN A 119 9.25 8.04 18.92
N SER A 120 10.31 7.76 18.18
CA SER A 120 10.86 8.70 17.19
C SER A 120 10.38 8.38 15.78
N GLU A 121 10.17 9.43 14.98
CA GLU A 121 10.08 9.29 13.53
C GLU A 121 11.50 9.17 12.94
N VAL A 122 11.67 8.31 11.94
CA VAL A 122 12.96 8.08 11.26
C VAL A 122 13.03 8.88 9.96
N TYR A 123 12.02 8.75 9.07
CA TYR A 123 11.94 9.44 7.76
C TYR A 123 13.26 9.56 6.98
N ASP A 124 14.07 8.49 6.96
CA ASP A 124 15.36 8.43 6.25
C ASP A 124 15.20 8.57 4.72
N PHE A 125 13.96 8.48 4.23
CA PHE A 125 13.59 8.65 2.83
C PHE A 125 12.10 9.00 2.70
N THR A 126 11.77 9.63 1.57
CA THR A 126 10.39 9.89 1.14
C THR A 126 9.79 8.65 0.47
N PRO A 127 8.45 8.54 0.37
CA PRO A 127 7.80 7.48 -0.38
C PRO A 127 8.29 7.37 -1.83
N THR A 128 8.54 8.51 -2.49
CA THR A 128 9.08 8.53 -3.85
C THR A 128 10.52 8.04 -3.94
N GLU A 129 11.34 8.24 -2.91
CA GLU A 129 12.68 7.66 -2.84
C GLU A 129 12.60 6.15 -2.62
N LEU A 130 11.76 5.66 -1.70
CA LEU A 130 11.59 4.22 -1.52
C LEU A 130 11.09 3.52 -2.79
N ILE A 131 10.17 4.13 -3.55
CA ILE A 131 9.73 3.57 -4.84
C ILE A 131 10.93 3.38 -5.79
N SER A 132 11.84 4.37 -5.84
CA SER A 132 13.05 4.28 -6.66
C SER A 132 14.02 3.22 -6.13
N ASP A 133 14.18 3.13 -4.82
CA ASP A 133 15.06 2.15 -4.17
C ASP A 133 14.55 0.71 -4.40
N VAL A 134 13.25 0.46 -4.26
CA VAL A 134 12.64 -0.84 -4.54
C VAL A 134 12.74 -1.20 -6.03
N LYS A 135 12.57 -0.22 -6.93
CA LYS A 135 12.83 -0.44 -8.36
C LYS A 135 14.30 -0.81 -8.60
N ALA A 136 15.24 -0.15 -7.94
CA ALA A 136 16.66 -0.48 -8.04
C ALA A 136 16.97 -1.89 -7.50
N MET A 137 16.29 -2.34 -6.44
CA MET A 137 16.42 -3.73 -5.95
C MET A 137 15.95 -4.75 -7.00
N ASN A 138 14.88 -4.44 -7.75
CA ASN A 138 14.46 -5.27 -8.89
C ASN A 138 15.51 -5.29 -10.01
N GLU A 139 16.39 -4.28 -10.06
CA GLU A 139 17.55 -4.16 -10.95
C GLU A 139 18.87 -4.61 -10.28
N ARG A 140 18.78 -5.39 -9.19
CA ARG A 140 19.92 -5.93 -8.41
C ARG A 140 20.78 -4.88 -7.73
N ARG A 141 20.22 -3.76 -7.28
CA ARG A 141 20.97 -2.72 -6.57
C ARG A 141 20.35 -2.39 -5.22
N ASP A 142 21.18 -2.34 -4.18
CA ASP A 142 20.78 -1.85 -2.86
C ASP A 142 20.72 -0.30 -2.83
N PHE A 143 20.28 0.28 -1.71
CA PHE A 143 20.17 1.74 -1.56
C PHE A 143 21.52 2.49 -1.61
N ARG A 144 22.64 1.77 -1.50
CA ARG A 144 24.01 2.31 -1.58
C ARG A 144 24.58 2.16 -3.00
N GLY A 145 23.85 1.51 -3.91
CA GLY A 145 24.29 1.18 -5.26
C GLY A 145 25.13 -0.09 -5.36
N ASN A 146 25.27 -0.88 -4.29
CA ASN A 146 25.96 -2.16 -4.35
C ASN A 146 25.08 -3.20 -5.03
N GLU A 147 25.73 -4.19 -5.63
CA GLU A 147 25.04 -5.27 -6.32
C GLU A 147 24.43 -6.30 -5.34
N LEU A 148 23.16 -6.64 -5.57
CA LEU A 148 22.50 -7.79 -4.98
C LEU A 148 22.74 -9.04 -5.85
N THR A 149 23.00 -10.18 -5.22
CA THR A 149 23.25 -11.45 -5.91
C THR A 149 22.10 -11.85 -6.83
N TYR A 150 20.86 -11.56 -6.43
CA TYR A 150 19.64 -11.81 -7.20
C TYR A 150 18.73 -10.57 -7.19
N PRO A 151 17.94 -10.33 -8.26
CA PRO A 151 16.97 -9.25 -8.28
C PRO A 151 15.77 -9.60 -7.40
N THR A 152 15.14 -8.60 -6.82
CA THR A 152 13.77 -8.73 -6.31
C THR A 152 12.75 -8.64 -7.46
N ARG A 153 11.48 -8.97 -7.20
CA ARG A 153 10.41 -8.97 -8.21
C ARG A 153 9.15 -8.26 -7.72
N PHE A 154 9.35 -7.11 -7.07
CA PHE A 154 8.24 -6.33 -6.53
C PHE A 154 7.44 -5.62 -7.61
N CYS A 155 6.13 -5.82 -7.58
CA CYS A 155 5.10 -4.95 -8.14
C CYS A 155 4.82 -3.84 -7.11
N ILE A 156 5.18 -2.61 -7.47
CA ILE A 156 5.31 -1.48 -6.55
C ILE A 156 4.06 -0.62 -6.58
N GLY A 157 3.36 -0.52 -5.47
CA GLY A 157 2.20 0.33 -5.26
C GLY A 157 2.52 1.62 -4.53
N ALA A 158 1.71 2.66 -4.73
CA ALA A 158 1.72 3.86 -3.91
C ALA A 158 0.32 4.35 -3.55
N ALA A 159 0.19 5.02 -2.41
CA ALA A 159 -1.08 5.64 -2.00
C ALA A 159 -1.39 6.92 -2.79
N LEU A 160 -2.67 7.22 -2.99
CA LEU A 160 -3.21 8.48 -3.53
C LEU A 160 -4.19 9.10 -2.52
N ASP A 161 -4.03 10.38 -2.20
CA ASP A 161 -4.86 11.07 -1.21
C ASP A 161 -5.68 12.18 -1.87
N LEU A 162 -6.96 11.92 -2.13
CA LEU A 162 -7.87 12.87 -2.79
C LEU A 162 -8.34 14.00 -1.87
N SER A 163 -8.04 13.95 -0.57
CA SER A 163 -8.39 15.01 0.38
C SER A 163 -7.42 16.20 0.34
N ARG A 164 -6.29 16.05 -0.36
CA ARG A 164 -5.22 17.04 -0.48
C ARG A 164 -5.45 17.99 -1.64
N ASP A 165 -4.55 18.97 -1.76
CA ASP A 165 -4.44 19.81 -2.94
C ASP A 165 -4.19 18.97 -4.21
N TRP A 166 -5.11 19.04 -5.17
CA TRP A 166 -5.08 18.18 -6.35
C TRP A 166 -3.95 18.51 -7.32
N GLU A 167 -3.46 19.75 -7.37
CA GLU A 167 -2.31 20.08 -8.20
C GLU A 167 -1.05 19.38 -7.68
N LYS A 168 -0.77 19.53 -6.37
CA LYS A 168 0.35 18.85 -5.71
C LYS A 168 0.20 17.34 -5.79
N GLU A 169 -0.98 16.80 -5.53
CA GLU A 169 -1.20 15.35 -5.56
C GLU A 169 -1.08 14.79 -6.98
N SER A 170 -1.49 15.53 -8.02
CA SER A 170 -1.30 15.12 -9.42
C SER A 170 0.19 15.06 -9.79
N ARG A 171 0.97 16.09 -9.45
CA ARG A 171 2.43 16.12 -9.69
C ARG A 171 3.16 15.05 -8.89
N LEU A 172 2.74 14.81 -7.65
CA LEU A 172 3.28 13.75 -6.81
C LEU A 172 2.96 12.36 -7.40
N THR A 173 1.73 12.14 -7.87
CA THR A 173 1.31 10.90 -8.53
C THR A 173 2.15 10.65 -9.79
N LYS A 174 2.35 11.68 -10.63
CA LYS A 174 3.24 11.57 -11.78
C LYS A 174 4.67 11.22 -11.38
N THR A 175 5.17 11.81 -10.29
CA THR A 175 6.52 11.51 -9.78
C THR A 175 6.63 10.06 -9.29
N LYS A 176 5.63 9.56 -8.55
CA LYS A 176 5.56 8.14 -8.12
C LYS A 176 5.63 7.20 -9.32
N ILE A 177 4.85 7.47 -10.38
CA ILE A 177 4.84 6.68 -11.63
C ILE A 177 6.22 6.69 -12.30
N THR A 178 6.79 7.88 -12.53
CA THR A 178 8.09 8.02 -13.20
C THR A 178 9.21 7.29 -12.46
N ARG A 179 9.13 7.19 -11.12
CA ARG A 179 10.12 6.48 -10.31
C ARG A 179 9.96 4.97 -10.26
N GLY A 180 8.88 4.40 -10.81
CA GLY A 180 8.71 2.95 -10.90
C GLY A 180 7.43 2.39 -10.30
N CYS A 181 6.50 3.22 -9.86
CA CYS A 181 5.22 2.75 -9.35
C CYS A 181 4.40 2.07 -10.46
N ASN A 182 3.89 0.88 -10.17
CA ASN A 182 3.12 0.02 -11.07
C ASN A 182 1.60 0.14 -10.87
N PHE A 183 1.13 0.49 -9.67
CA PHE A 183 -0.30 0.66 -9.38
C PHE A 183 -0.51 1.69 -8.26
N ILE A 184 -1.72 2.25 -8.19
CA ILE A 184 -2.11 3.20 -7.14
C ILE A 184 -3.28 2.64 -6.34
N VAL A 185 -3.29 2.90 -5.04
CA VAL A 185 -4.44 2.69 -4.15
C VAL A 185 -4.85 4.04 -3.58
N SER A 186 -6.08 4.49 -3.80
CA SER A 186 -6.56 5.72 -3.16
C SER A 186 -6.91 5.47 -1.70
N GLN A 187 -6.71 6.48 -0.85
CA GLN A 187 -7.40 6.54 0.42
C GLN A 187 -8.93 6.49 0.19
N PRO A 188 -9.69 5.98 1.17
CA PRO A 188 -11.12 5.85 1.02
C PRO A 188 -11.78 7.21 0.78
N THR A 189 -12.73 7.25 -0.15
CA THR A 189 -13.62 8.38 -0.37
C THR A 189 -15.07 7.91 -0.27
N PHE A 190 -15.93 8.77 0.27
CA PHE A 190 -17.37 8.56 0.26
C PHE A 190 -18.04 9.19 -0.95
N ASP A 191 -17.39 10.15 -1.62
CA ASP A 191 -17.94 10.76 -2.84
C ASP A 191 -17.57 9.92 -4.08
N PRO A 192 -18.56 9.28 -4.74
CA PRO A 192 -18.34 8.40 -5.89
C PRO A 192 -17.90 9.16 -7.15
N GLU A 193 -18.06 10.49 -7.19
CA GLU A 193 -17.66 11.31 -8.34
C GLU A 193 -16.19 11.75 -8.26
N LEU A 194 -15.58 11.76 -7.07
CA LEU A 194 -14.19 12.21 -6.90
C LEU A 194 -13.17 11.47 -7.77
N PRO A 195 -13.22 10.13 -7.93
CA PRO A 195 -12.32 9.41 -8.84
C PRO A 195 -12.32 9.99 -10.26
N SER A 196 -13.49 10.16 -10.87
CA SER A 196 -13.64 10.66 -12.23
C SER A 196 -13.20 12.14 -12.36
N LYS A 197 -13.54 12.96 -11.36
CA LYS A 197 -13.11 14.37 -11.29
C LYS A 197 -11.59 14.49 -11.17
N PHE A 198 -10.96 13.69 -10.30
CA PHE A 198 -9.52 13.68 -10.13
C PHE A 198 -8.79 13.22 -11.40
N LEU A 199 -9.26 12.15 -12.06
CA LEU A 199 -8.64 11.70 -13.32
C LEU A 199 -8.69 12.79 -14.40
N SER A 200 -9.80 13.51 -14.52
CA SER A 200 -9.96 14.64 -15.44
C SER A 200 -9.04 15.81 -15.08
N PHE A 201 -8.90 16.09 -13.79
CA PHE A 201 -8.00 17.13 -13.29
C PHE A 201 -6.53 16.76 -13.55
N TYR A 202 -6.13 15.54 -13.22
CA TYR A 202 -4.79 15.00 -13.47
C TYR A 202 -4.41 15.14 -14.94
N GLU A 203 -5.30 14.75 -15.87
CA GLU A 203 -5.03 14.86 -17.31
C GLU A 203 -4.78 16.30 -17.75
N LYS A 204 -5.57 17.26 -17.24
CA LYS A 204 -5.39 18.69 -17.53
C LYS A 204 -4.08 19.24 -16.94
N THR A 205 -3.73 18.85 -15.72
CA THR A 205 -2.54 19.37 -15.01
C THR A 205 -1.24 18.78 -15.54
N ILE A 206 -1.23 17.49 -15.87
CA ILE A 206 -0.02 16.76 -16.28
C ILE A 206 0.13 16.71 -17.81
N GLY A 207 -0.96 16.88 -18.56
CA GLY A 207 -0.97 16.80 -20.02
C GLY A 207 -1.03 15.37 -20.56
N GLU A 208 -1.30 14.36 -19.71
CA GLU A 208 -1.55 12.99 -20.11
C GLU A 208 -2.46 12.25 -19.13
N LYS A 209 -3.13 11.20 -19.61
CA LYS A 209 -3.93 10.30 -18.77
C LYS A 209 -3.06 9.51 -17.79
N LEU A 210 -3.63 9.18 -16.64
CA LEU A 210 -3.03 8.24 -15.69
C LEU A 210 -3.11 6.82 -16.29
N LYS A 211 -1.96 6.23 -16.62
CA LYS A 211 -1.85 4.99 -17.42
C LYS A 211 -1.75 3.70 -16.60
N ILE A 212 -1.42 3.79 -15.32
CA ILE A 212 -1.34 2.64 -14.41
C ILE A 212 -2.69 2.40 -13.72
N PRO A 213 -3.02 1.17 -13.30
CA PRO A 213 -4.27 0.91 -12.61
C PRO A 213 -4.36 1.66 -11.27
N VAL A 214 -5.57 2.18 -10.99
CA VAL A 214 -5.93 2.80 -9.72
C VAL A 214 -7.05 2.00 -9.08
N MET A 215 -6.81 1.54 -7.84
CA MET A 215 -7.82 0.93 -6.99
C MET A 215 -8.39 2.03 -6.09
N TRP A 216 -9.68 2.30 -6.23
CA TRP A 216 -10.37 3.37 -5.50
C TRP A 216 -10.91 2.83 -4.18
N GLY A 217 -10.39 3.35 -3.07
CA GLY A 217 -10.82 2.97 -1.73
C GLY A 217 -12.25 3.43 -1.46
N ILE A 218 -13.04 2.54 -0.89
CA ILE A 218 -14.36 2.83 -0.33
C ILE A 218 -14.34 2.31 1.10
N GLN A 219 -14.69 3.15 2.07
CA GLN A 219 -14.85 2.72 3.44
C GLN A 219 -16.31 2.39 3.69
N MET A 220 -16.59 1.15 4.08
CA MET A 220 -17.91 0.77 4.56
C MET A 220 -17.99 1.13 6.05
N VAL A 221 -19.03 1.86 6.44
CA VAL A 221 -19.25 2.27 7.83
C VAL A 221 -20.41 1.46 8.38
N GLU A 222 -20.14 0.73 9.46
CA GLU A 222 -21.11 0.10 10.33
C GLU A 222 -21.16 0.83 11.67
N LYS A 223 -22.15 0.50 12.50
CA LYS A 223 -22.43 1.18 13.77
C LYS A 223 -21.21 1.30 14.70
N ASP A 224 -20.30 0.33 14.66
CA ASP A 224 -19.11 0.25 15.50
C ASP A 224 -17.80 0.46 14.72
N THR A 225 -17.86 0.96 13.48
CA THR A 225 -16.67 1.21 12.67
C THR A 225 -15.80 2.30 13.29
N ILE A 226 -14.59 1.92 13.68
CA ILE A 226 -13.53 2.87 14.01
C ILE A 226 -13.04 3.48 12.71
N SER A 227 -13.51 4.69 12.38
CA SER A 227 -13.00 5.45 11.25
C SER A 227 -11.88 6.39 11.69
N PHE A 228 -10.74 6.33 11.01
CA PHE A 228 -9.67 7.31 11.14
C PHE A 228 -9.83 8.50 10.18
N ALA A 229 -10.89 8.49 9.35
CA ALA A 229 -11.25 9.55 8.42
C ALA A 229 -12.61 10.18 8.78
N ASN A 230 -12.86 11.41 8.32
CA ASN A 230 -14.13 12.10 8.52
C ASN A 230 -15.24 11.41 7.71
N VAL A 231 -16.25 10.86 8.39
CA VAL A 231 -17.40 10.19 7.76
C VAL A 231 -18.51 11.21 7.53
N PRO A 232 -18.96 11.44 6.28
CA PRO A 232 -20.08 12.33 6.01
C PRO A 232 -21.36 11.86 6.70
N LYS A 233 -22.18 12.80 7.19
CA LYS A 233 -23.43 12.49 7.91
C LYS A 233 -24.41 11.61 7.14
N TRP A 234 -24.37 11.63 5.80
CA TRP A 234 -25.27 10.85 4.95
C TRP A 234 -24.90 9.36 4.85
N VAL A 235 -23.72 8.97 5.33
CA VAL A 235 -23.23 7.58 5.30
C VAL A 235 -23.82 6.74 6.45
N HIS A 236 -24.39 7.39 7.48
CA HIS A 236 -25.04 6.74 8.62
C HIS A 236 -26.53 6.49 8.39
#